data_AF-A0A4P8L4C1-F1
#
_entry.id   AF-A0A4P8L4C1-F1
#
_cell.length_a   1.000
_cell.length_b   1.000
_cell.length_c   1.000
_cell.angle_alpha   90.00
_cell.angle_beta   90.00
_cell.angle_gamma   90.00
#
_symmetry.space_group_name_H-M   'P 1'
#
loop_
_entity.id
_entity.type
_entity.pdbx_description
1 polymer ?
#
loop_
_entity_poly.entity_id
_entity_poly.type
_entity_poly.pdbx_seq_one_letter_code
_entity_poly.pdbx_strand_id
1 'polypeptide(L)'
;MKISETQHHAPLQNESERSRRTGTAGSPGFQEMLDEEAGASVSPAVSSPGETEAVSPAGGLAPFSNLEVPTEGLGASVEAIDHLIEGFHRLQQGLESPVVTPREVEGRLEALAQEAEGLRGRFEDLPRDHGLRLLAEEIQVLGYVESVKWRRGDYL
;
A
#
# COMPACT_ATOMS: atom_id res chain seq x y z
N MET A 1 16.79 -33.60 46.11
CA MET A 1 17.89 -33.84 45.17
C MET A 1 17.45 -34.83 44.11
N LYS A 2 17.45 -34.41 42.84
CA LYS A 2 17.94 -35.13 41.64
C LYS A 2 17.32 -34.44 40.43
N ILE A 3 18.15 -33.62 39.80
CA ILE A 3 17.91 -32.94 38.52
C ILE A 3 18.37 -33.96 37.47
N SER A 4 17.51 -34.32 36.53
CA SER A 4 17.90 -35.13 35.37
C SER A 4 18.19 -34.20 34.21
N GLU A 5 19.45 -33.76 34.16
CA GLU A 5 20.13 -33.12 33.06
C GLU A 5 20.81 -34.21 32.22
N THR A 6 20.68 -34.14 30.89
CA THR A 6 21.65 -34.54 29.82
C THR A 6 20.88 -34.73 28.49
N GLN A 7 21.03 -33.80 27.55
CA GLN A 7 21.94 -33.86 26.38
C GLN A 7 21.19 -34.24 25.08
N HIS A 8 21.01 -33.25 24.19
CA HIS A 8 21.41 -33.38 22.79
C HIS A 8 21.52 -31.99 22.16
N HIS A 9 22.71 -31.40 22.29
CA HIS A 9 23.19 -30.40 21.34
C HIS A 9 23.67 -31.14 20.09
N ALA A 10 23.08 -30.84 18.93
CA ALA A 10 23.68 -31.10 17.63
C ALA A 10 24.23 -29.76 17.08
N PRO A 11 25.48 -29.70 16.58
CA PRO A 11 26.04 -28.46 16.06
C PRO A 11 25.61 -28.16 14.62
N LEU A 12 25.45 -26.86 14.38
CA LEU A 12 25.32 -26.16 13.08
C LEU A 12 26.50 -26.47 12.13
N GLN A 13 26.28 -26.21 10.83
CA GLN A 13 27.24 -26.06 9.71
C GLN A 13 27.15 -27.19 8.67
N ASN A 14 26.45 -26.94 7.54
CA ASN A 14 26.79 -27.51 6.21
C ASN A 14 25.91 -27.03 5.03
N GLU A 15 25.30 -25.84 5.06
CA GLU A 15 24.54 -25.33 3.90
C GLU A 15 25.12 -24.06 3.24
N SER A 16 26.17 -23.46 3.81
CA SER A 16 26.64 -22.14 3.38
C SER A 16 27.74 -22.13 2.30
N GLU A 17 28.19 -23.29 1.78
CA GLU A 17 29.40 -23.35 0.93
C GLU A 17 29.25 -23.96 -0.47
N ARG A 18 28.05 -24.35 -0.93
CA ARG A 18 27.93 -25.09 -2.22
C ARG A 18 27.36 -24.35 -3.42
N SER A 19 27.21 -23.03 -3.43
CA SER A 19 26.79 -22.35 -4.68
C SER A 19 27.35 -20.95 -4.91
N ARG A 20 28.58 -20.71 -4.43
CA ARG A 20 29.46 -19.66 -4.97
C ARG A 20 30.55 -20.35 -5.79
N ARG A 21 30.33 -20.55 -7.09
CA ARG A 21 31.35 -20.61 -8.17
C ARG A 21 30.76 -21.23 -9.45
N THR A 22 30.19 -20.38 -10.29
CA THR A 22 30.36 -20.42 -11.76
C THR A 22 29.93 -19.07 -12.30
N GLY A 23 30.81 -18.08 -12.21
CA GLY A 23 30.83 -17.01 -13.20
C GLY A 23 31.78 -17.44 -14.30
N THR A 24 31.36 -17.34 -15.57
CA THR A 24 32.12 -16.85 -16.74
C THR A 24 31.26 -17.04 -18.00
N ALA A 25 31.32 -16.04 -18.88
CA ALA A 25 30.89 -15.99 -20.28
C ALA A 25 29.50 -15.38 -20.53
N GLY A 26 29.54 -14.18 -21.12
CA GLY A 26 28.43 -13.27 -21.32
C GLY A 26 27.34 -13.81 -22.23
N SER A 27 26.09 -13.58 -21.80
CA SER A 27 24.94 -13.56 -22.69
C SER A 27 25.03 -12.29 -23.55
N PRO A 28 25.03 -12.40 -24.89
CA PRO A 28 25.01 -11.23 -25.77
C PRO A 28 23.64 -10.51 -25.79
N GLY A 29 22.64 -11.02 -25.08
CA GLY A 29 21.25 -10.58 -25.25
C GLY A 29 20.87 -9.23 -24.64
N PHE A 30 21.57 -8.70 -23.63
CA PHE A 30 21.13 -7.46 -22.99
C PHE A 30 21.55 -6.20 -23.75
N GLN A 31 22.75 -6.22 -24.35
CA GLN A 31 23.25 -5.12 -25.17
C GLN A 31 22.51 -5.05 -26.50
N GLU A 32 22.20 -6.21 -27.10
CA GLU A 32 21.41 -6.32 -28.34
C GLU A 32 19.97 -5.79 -28.15
N MET A 33 19.36 -6.03 -26.98
CA MET A 33 18.04 -5.49 -26.64
C MET A 33 18.06 -3.97 -26.39
N LEU A 34 19.16 -3.43 -25.86
CA LEU A 34 19.36 -1.99 -25.69
C LEU A 34 19.60 -1.27 -27.02
N ASP A 35 20.36 -1.87 -27.93
CA ASP A 35 20.62 -1.30 -29.26
C ASP A 35 19.36 -1.34 -30.16
N GLU A 36 18.50 -2.35 -29.99
CA GLU A 36 17.20 -2.44 -30.68
C GLU A 36 16.23 -1.35 -30.22
N GLU A 37 16.18 -1.04 -28.91
CA GLU A 37 15.32 0.04 -28.41
C GLU A 37 15.90 1.44 -28.70
N ALA A 38 17.23 1.59 -28.62
CA ALA A 38 17.91 2.86 -28.92
C ALA A 38 17.92 3.20 -30.42
N GLY A 39 17.83 2.21 -31.31
CA GLY A 39 17.76 2.38 -32.76
C GLY A 39 16.36 2.63 -33.33
N ALA A 40 15.30 2.39 -32.54
CA ALA A 40 13.91 2.56 -32.96
C ALA A 40 13.40 4.01 -32.89
N SER A 41 14.23 4.95 -32.41
CA SER A 41 13.95 6.38 -32.48
C SER A 41 15.00 7.08 -33.33
N VAL A 42 14.58 7.48 -34.53
CA VAL A 42 14.86 8.77 -35.21
C VAL A 42 14.97 8.52 -36.72
N SER A 43 13.93 8.92 -37.45
CA SER A 43 14.15 9.56 -38.75
C SER A 43 13.91 11.05 -38.59
N PRO A 44 14.92 11.90 -38.84
CA PRO A 44 14.84 13.35 -38.71
C PRO A 44 14.45 13.95 -40.07
N ALA A 45 13.40 14.76 -40.08
CA ALA A 45 13.12 15.67 -41.19
C ALA A 45 13.21 17.11 -40.69
N VAL A 46 13.98 17.89 -41.45
CA VAL A 46 14.61 19.17 -41.13
C VAL A 46 13.73 20.33 -41.61
N SER A 47 13.93 21.51 -40.99
CA SER A 47 13.57 22.90 -41.42
C SER A 47 12.29 23.46 -40.77
N SER A 48 12.19 24.67 -40.22
CA SER A 48 13.06 25.85 -40.05
C SER A 48 12.40 26.79 -38.99
N PRO A 49 13.03 27.91 -38.55
CA PRO A 49 12.77 28.55 -37.26
C PRO A 49 11.61 29.55 -37.28
N GLY A 50 10.84 29.60 -36.21
CA GLY A 50 9.80 30.59 -36.01
C GLY A 50 9.19 30.52 -34.62
N GLU A 51 9.26 31.65 -33.92
CA GLU A 51 8.44 32.07 -32.79
C GLU A 51 8.67 31.40 -31.42
N THR A 52 9.28 32.20 -30.55
CA THR A 52 9.21 32.11 -29.11
C THR A 52 7.76 32.18 -28.65
N GLU A 53 7.16 31.06 -28.29
CA GLU A 53 5.96 31.03 -27.47
C GLU A 53 6.22 30.26 -26.18
N ALA A 54 5.82 30.90 -25.08
CA ALA A 54 6.14 30.56 -23.72
C ALA A 54 5.65 29.14 -23.35
N VAL A 55 6.54 28.35 -22.77
CA VAL A 55 6.21 27.08 -22.14
C VAL A 55 5.39 27.36 -20.89
N SER A 56 4.07 27.25 -21.00
CA SER A 56 3.20 27.03 -19.83
C SER A 56 3.20 25.53 -19.51
N PRO A 57 3.50 25.11 -18.27
CA PRO A 57 3.33 23.72 -17.88
C PRO A 57 1.85 23.45 -17.57
N ALA A 58 1.03 23.31 -18.61
CA ALA A 58 -0.32 22.80 -18.48
C ALA A 58 -0.28 21.28 -18.72
N GLY A 59 0.31 20.56 -17.77
CA GLY A 59 0.07 19.13 -17.61
C GLY A 59 -1.41 18.94 -17.33
N GLY A 60 -2.14 18.43 -18.31
CA GLY A 60 -3.59 18.24 -18.26
C GLY A 60 -3.97 17.35 -17.09
N LEU A 61 -4.48 17.96 -16.03
CA LEU A 61 -5.47 17.32 -15.19
C LEU A 61 -6.72 17.22 -16.07
N ALA A 62 -7.03 16.01 -16.53
CA ALA A 62 -8.31 15.75 -17.15
C ALA A 62 -9.41 16.26 -16.20
N PRO A 63 -10.31 17.15 -16.65
CA PRO A 63 -11.43 17.54 -15.83
C PRO A 63 -12.27 16.29 -15.61
N PHE A 64 -12.50 15.93 -14.35
CA PHE A 64 -13.56 15.00 -13.95
C PHE A 64 -14.90 15.64 -14.31
N SER A 65 -15.22 15.66 -15.60
CA SER A 65 -16.48 16.14 -16.11
C SER A 65 -17.49 14.99 -16.06
N ASN A 66 -18.51 15.22 -15.23
CA ASN A 66 -19.85 14.65 -15.33
C ASN A 66 -20.03 13.19 -14.88
N LEU A 67 -19.68 12.90 -13.63
CA LEU A 67 -20.47 11.93 -12.88
C LEU A 67 -21.37 12.72 -11.92
N GLU A 68 -22.59 13.02 -12.37
CA GLU A 68 -23.66 13.53 -11.53
C GLU A 68 -24.11 12.38 -10.62
N VAL A 69 -23.28 12.09 -9.62
CA VAL A 69 -23.61 11.18 -8.53
C VAL A 69 -24.64 11.89 -7.66
N PRO A 70 -25.74 11.24 -7.27
CA PRO A 70 -26.66 11.78 -6.27
C PRO A 70 -25.84 12.17 -5.03
N THR A 71 -25.67 13.46 -4.79
CA THR A 71 -24.85 14.02 -3.71
C THR A 71 -25.51 13.88 -2.33
N GLU A 72 -26.78 13.45 -2.29
CA GLU A 72 -27.52 13.17 -1.06
C GLU A 72 -26.98 11.89 -0.42
N GLY A 73 -26.11 12.04 0.59
CA GLY A 73 -25.52 10.94 1.37
C GLY A 73 -24.01 10.78 1.19
N LEU A 74 -23.42 11.41 0.17
CA LEU A 74 -21.97 11.38 -0.04
C LEU A 74 -21.23 12.13 1.08
N GLY A 75 -21.75 13.28 1.53
CA GLY A 75 -21.17 14.06 2.62
C GLY A 75 -21.04 13.27 3.93
N ALA A 76 -22.12 12.61 4.37
CA ALA A 76 -22.11 11.76 5.56
C ALA A 76 -21.16 10.55 5.43
N SER A 77 -20.93 10.09 4.20
CA SER A 77 -20.01 8.98 3.91
C SER A 77 -18.55 9.43 3.94
N VAL A 78 -18.26 10.66 3.49
CA VAL A 78 -16.94 11.29 3.62
C VAL A 78 -16.63 11.58 5.09
N GLU A 79 -17.57 12.13 5.85
CA GLU A 79 -17.41 12.35 7.29
C GLU A 79 -17.11 11.02 8.04
N ALA A 80 -17.72 9.92 7.61
CA ALA A 80 -17.45 8.61 8.19
C ALA A 80 -16.04 8.09 7.87
N ILE A 81 -15.53 8.37 6.67
CA ILE A 81 -14.13 8.09 6.31
C ILE A 81 -13.19 8.90 7.20
N ASP A 82 -13.43 10.20 7.34
CA ASP A 82 -12.59 11.08 8.16
C ASP A 82 -12.60 10.63 9.63
N HIS A 83 -13.77 10.24 10.15
CA HIS A 83 -13.90 9.70 11.51
C HIS A 83 -13.07 8.43 11.71
N LEU A 84 -13.08 7.53 10.72
CA LEU A 84 -12.30 6.29 10.75
C LEU A 84 -10.80 6.56 10.71
N ILE A 85 -10.34 7.46 9.84
CA ILE A 85 -8.93 7.85 9.75
C ILE A 85 -8.45 8.42 11.08
N GLU A 86 -9.20 9.35 11.67
CA GLU A 86 -8.88 9.90 12.99
C GLU A 86 -8.94 8.81 14.08
N GLY A 87 -9.85 7.84 13.94
CA GLY A 87 -9.93 6.65 14.77
C GLY A 87 -8.64 5.83 14.79
N PHE A 88 -8.09 5.52 13.61
CA PHE A 88 -6.79 4.83 13.48
C PHE A 88 -5.64 5.66 14.04
N HIS A 89 -5.65 6.98 13.84
CA HIS A 89 -4.65 7.86 14.41
C HIS A 89 -4.67 7.83 15.96
N ARG A 90 -5.86 7.87 16.56
CA ARG A 90 -6.02 7.70 18.03
C ARG A 90 -5.62 6.30 18.51
N LEU A 91 -5.84 5.27 17.71
CA LEU A 91 -5.36 3.91 18.01
C LEU A 91 -3.84 3.88 18.07
N GLN A 92 -3.17 4.46 17.08
CA GLN A 92 -1.70 4.57 17.04
C GLN A 92 -1.17 5.30 18.28
N GLN A 93 -1.72 6.47 18.61
CA GLN A 93 -1.34 7.21 19.82
C GLN A 93 -1.58 6.42 21.10
N GLY A 94 -2.65 5.61 21.13
CA GLY A 94 -2.96 4.73 22.24
C GLY A 94 -1.94 3.61 22.41
N LEU A 95 -1.47 3.01 21.31
CA LEU A 95 -0.43 1.99 21.31
C LEU A 95 0.93 2.51 21.79
N GLU A 96 1.24 3.77 21.51
CA GLU A 96 2.48 4.42 21.99
C GLU A 96 2.40 4.84 23.47
N SER A 97 1.20 4.89 24.05
CA SER A 97 0.98 5.37 25.41
C SER A 97 0.97 4.22 26.43
N PRO A 98 1.79 4.29 27.49
CA PRO A 98 1.81 3.27 28.54
C PRO A 98 0.55 3.29 29.44
N VAL A 99 -0.35 4.27 29.24
CA VAL A 99 -1.56 4.45 30.03
C VAL A 99 -2.73 3.63 29.48
N VAL A 100 -2.76 3.39 28.17
CA VAL A 100 -3.87 2.68 27.52
C VAL A 100 -3.69 1.18 27.74
N THR A 101 -4.75 0.54 28.23
CA THR A 101 -4.69 -0.90 28.47
C THR A 101 -4.87 -1.68 27.17
N PRO A 102 -4.29 -2.89 27.03
CA PRO A 102 -4.49 -3.72 25.85
C PRO A 102 -5.96 -3.97 25.52
N ARG A 103 -6.81 -4.12 26.54
CA ARG A 103 -8.24 -4.32 26.37
C ARG A 103 -8.95 -3.10 25.77
N GLU A 104 -8.51 -1.91 26.09
CA GLU A 104 -9.04 -0.67 25.49
C GLU A 104 -8.61 -0.54 24.03
N VAL A 105 -7.37 -0.94 23.71
CA VAL A 105 -6.89 -0.98 22.32
C VAL A 105 -7.70 -1.98 21.49
N GLU A 106 -7.91 -3.19 22.02
CA GLU A 106 -8.73 -4.22 21.40
C GLU A 106 -10.14 -3.71 21.10
N GLY A 107 -10.83 -3.13 22.09
CA GLY A 107 -12.18 -2.60 21.90
C GLY A 107 -12.24 -1.47 20.86
N ARG A 108 -11.24 -0.59 20.81
CA ARG A 108 -11.15 0.46 19.78
C ARG A 108 -10.92 -0.15 18.39
N LEU A 109 -10.05 -1.14 18.29
CA LEU A 109 -9.73 -1.78 17.03
C LEU A 109 -10.93 -2.56 16.47
N GLU A 110 -11.68 -3.26 17.32
CA GLU A 110 -12.91 -3.94 16.92
C GLU A 110 -13.97 -2.95 16.43
N ALA A 111 -14.14 -1.82 17.12
CA ALA A 111 -15.06 -0.76 16.68
C ALA A 111 -14.66 -0.21 15.30
N LEU A 112 -13.38 0.10 15.10
CA LEU A 112 -12.88 0.60 13.81
C LEU A 112 -13.04 -0.43 12.69
N ALA A 113 -12.78 -1.72 12.96
CA ALA A 113 -12.97 -2.77 11.97
C ALA A 113 -14.46 -2.90 11.56
N GLN A 114 -15.38 -2.83 12.52
CA GLN A 114 -16.83 -2.86 12.24
C GLN A 114 -17.30 -1.63 11.46
N GLU A 115 -16.84 -0.43 11.86
CA GLU A 115 -17.14 0.81 11.14
C GLU A 115 -16.60 0.77 9.70
N ALA A 116 -15.38 0.28 9.50
CA ALA A 116 -14.75 0.14 8.19
C ALA A 116 -15.47 -0.87 7.28
N GLU A 117 -15.95 -1.99 7.84
CA GLU A 117 -16.76 -2.96 7.10
C GLU A 117 -18.11 -2.34 6.64
N GLY A 118 -18.65 -1.42 7.44
CA GLY A 118 -19.86 -0.66 7.11
C GLY A 118 -19.69 0.37 5.98
N LEU A 119 -18.45 0.77 5.62
CA LEU A 119 -18.21 1.74 4.54
C LEU A 119 -18.51 1.15 3.15
N ARG A 120 -18.24 -0.13 2.92
CA ARG A 120 -18.40 -0.75 1.60
C ARG A 120 -19.83 -0.62 1.06
N GLY A 121 -20.83 -0.82 1.91
CA GLY A 121 -22.24 -0.67 1.53
C GLY A 121 -22.63 0.77 1.18
N ARG A 122 -21.87 1.77 1.63
CA ARG A 122 -22.13 3.19 1.35
C ARG A 122 -21.57 3.64 -0.01
N PHE A 123 -20.64 2.88 -0.58
CA PHE A 123 -19.95 3.21 -1.82
C PHE A 123 -20.09 2.14 -2.91
N GLU A 124 -20.98 1.16 -2.70
CA GLU A 124 -21.18 0.06 -3.66
C GLU A 124 -21.69 0.55 -5.02
N ASP A 125 -22.52 1.59 -5.00
CA ASP A 125 -23.11 2.24 -6.19
C ASP A 125 -22.13 3.13 -6.96
N LEU A 126 -20.97 3.45 -6.37
CA LEU A 126 -19.94 4.22 -7.07
C LEU A 126 -19.20 3.33 -8.08
N PRO A 127 -18.71 3.92 -9.21
CA PRO A 127 -17.86 3.20 -10.14
C PRO A 127 -16.66 2.56 -9.43
N ARG A 128 -16.19 1.43 -9.95
CA ARG A 128 -15.06 0.69 -9.37
C ARG A 128 -13.79 1.52 -9.28
N ASP A 129 -13.58 2.42 -10.24
CA ASP A 129 -12.40 3.29 -10.30
C ASP A 129 -12.60 4.62 -9.54
N HIS A 130 -13.71 4.76 -8.79
CA HIS A 130 -13.99 5.97 -8.04
C HIS A 130 -13.10 6.07 -6.78
N GLY A 131 -12.42 7.20 -6.59
CA GLY A 131 -11.45 7.39 -5.50
C GLY A 131 -12.01 7.09 -4.10
N LEU A 132 -13.23 7.54 -3.78
CA LEU A 132 -13.86 7.26 -2.48
C LEU A 132 -14.12 5.77 -2.24
N ARG A 133 -14.45 5.02 -3.30
CA ARG A 133 -14.66 3.58 -3.20
C ARG A 133 -13.33 2.87 -2.95
N LEU A 134 -12.29 3.24 -3.71
CA LEU A 134 -10.94 2.71 -3.52
C LEU A 134 -10.43 3.00 -2.09
N LEU A 135 -10.65 4.21 -1.58
CA LEU A 135 -10.27 4.59 -0.22
C LEU A 135 -11.05 3.80 0.83
N ALA A 136 -12.35 3.59 0.66
CA ALA A 136 -13.15 2.76 1.56
C ALA A 136 -12.69 1.30 1.57
N GLU A 137 -12.35 0.74 0.40
CA GLU A 137 -11.78 -0.60 0.28
C GLU A 137 -10.42 -0.69 1.00
N GLU A 138 -9.56 0.32 0.87
CA GLU A 138 -8.28 0.39 1.57
C GLU A 138 -8.45 0.46 3.09
N ILE A 139 -9.36 1.31 3.59
CA ILE A 139 -9.66 1.42 5.03
C ILE A 139 -10.21 0.11 5.58
N GLN A 140 -11.04 -0.60 4.82
CA GLN A 140 -11.55 -1.91 5.21
C GLN A 140 -10.43 -2.94 5.33
N VAL A 141 -9.55 -3.01 4.33
CA VAL A 141 -8.38 -3.91 4.35
C VAL A 141 -7.47 -3.56 5.52
N LEU A 142 -7.24 -2.27 5.78
CA LEU A 142 -6.42 -1.80 6.90
C LEU A 142 -7.02 -2.27 8.24
N GLY A 143 -8.30 -2.00 8.50
CA GLY A 143 -8.97 -2.43 9.73
C GLY A 143 -8.89 -3.95 9.94
N TYR A 144 -9.07 -4.73 8.87
CA TYR A 144 -8.91 -6.18 8.93
C TYR A 144 -7.48 -6.61 9.27
N VAL A 145 -6.48 -6.09 8.56
CA VAL A 145 -5.06 -6.42 8.80
C VAL A 145 -4.65 -6.05 10.22
N GLU A 146 -5.07 -4.88 10.69
CA GLU A 146 -4.79 -4.44 12.05
C GLU A 146 -5.42 -5.37 13.09
N SER A 147 -6.66 -5.82 12.89
CA SER A 147 -7.30 -6.85 13.75
C SER A 147 -6.52 -8.16 13.81
N VAL A 148 -5.88 -8.55 12.70
CA VAL A 148 -5.08 -9.77 12.63
C VAL A 148 -3.75 -9.59 13.35
N LYS A 149 -3.07 -8.46 13.13
CA LYS A 149 -1.82 -8.11 13.83
C LYS A 149 -2.02 -8.08 15.34
N TRP A 150 -3.12 -7.48 15.80
CA TRP A 150 -3.48 -7.46 17.21
C TRP A 150 -3.67 -8.87 17.79
N ARG A 151 -4.46 -9.73 17.14
CA ARG A 151 -4.68 -11.12 17.58
C ARG A 151 -3.42 -11.96 17.58
N ARG A 152 -2.46 -11.65 16.70
CA ARG A 152 -1.14 -12.30 16.69
C ARG A 152 -0.23 -11.82 17.83
N GLY A 153 -0.52 -10.66 18.41
CA GLY A 153 0.26 -10.04 19.48
C GLY A 153 1.40 -9.17 18.97
N ASP A 154 1.36 -8.66 17.73
CA ASP A 154 2.42 -7.81 17.18
C ASP A 154 2.63 -6.49 17.94
N TYR A 155 1.64 -6.10 18.74
CA TYR A 155 1.58 -4.84 19.47
C TYR A 155 1.87 -4.98 20.98
N LEU A 156 2.20 -6.20 21.45
CA LEU A 156 2.46 -6.53 22.87
C LEU A 156 3.93 -6.93 23.07
#